data_AF-A0A934DQE3-F1
#
_entry.id   AF-A0A934DQE3-F1
#
_cell.length_a   1.000
_cell.length_b   1.000
_cell.length_c   1.000
_cell.angle_alpha   90.00
_cell.angle_beta   90.00
_cell.angle_gamma   90.00
#
_symmetry.space_group_name_H-M   'P 1'
#
loop_
_entity.id
_entity.type
_entity.pdbx_description
1 polymer ?
#
loop_
_entity_poly.entity_id
_entity_poly.type
_entity_poly.pdbx_seq_one_letter_code
_entity_poly.pdbx_strand_id
1 'polypeptide(L)'
;MLITDDPSISHSYDRLLQRIEAQGVAPWIEGKVKGPDREGLIFLCKFGFFTGILTKAEIGQMLKLERGELRQLVRSWYDDHRAKGCGTC
;
A
#
# COMPACT_ATOMS: atom_id res chain seq x y z
N MET A 1 14.69 7.39 3.31
CA MET A 1 14.55 6.12 2.53
C MET A 1 14.68 4.93 3.48
N LEU A 2 13.64 4.10 3.59
CA LEU A 2 13.67 2.85 4.36
C LEU A 2 14.67 1.85 3.75
N ILE A 3 15.51 1.24 4.59
CA ILE A 3 16.40 0.14 4.23
C ILE A 3 15.53 -1.09 3.90
N THR A 4 15.92 -1.85 2.87
CA THR A 4 15.15 -2.96 2.30
C THR A 4 14.81 -4.08 3.29
N ASP A 5 15.57 -4.18 4.39
CA ASP A 5 15.44 -5.18 5.47
C ASP A 5 15.13 -4.55 6.85
N ASP A 6 14.41 -3.42 6.89
CA ASP A 6 13.96 -2.87 8.18
C ASP A 6 12.87 -3.79 8.78
N PRO A 7 13.07 -4.38 9.99
CA PRO A 7 12.10 -5.28 10.61
C PRO A 7 10.71 -4.66 10.82
N SER A 8 10.63 -3.33 10.85
CA SER A 8 9.35 -2.61 10.94
C SER A 8 8.51 -2.70 9.67
N ILE A 9 9.11 -3.07 8.53
CA ILE A 9 8.39 -3.30 7.26
C ILE A 9 7.53 -4.54 7.37
N SER A 10 8.10 -5.68 7.79
CA SER A 10 7.35 -6.92 7.93
C SER A 10 6.24 -6.79 8.96
N HIS A 11 6.50 -6.10 10.10
CA HIS A 11 5.45 -5.84 11.08
C HIS A 11 4.31 -4.94 10.55
N SER A 12 4.66 -3.88 9.82
CA SER A 12 3.65 -2.99 9.21
C SER A 12 2.85 -3.70 8.13
N TYR A 13 3.51 -4.58 7.37
CA TYR A 13 2.90 -5.42 6.36
C TYR A 13 1.87 -6.36 6.98
N ASP A 14 2.26 -7.15 7.99
CA ASP A 14 1.37 -8.14 8.62
C ASP A 14 0.15 -7.46 9.24
N ARG A 15 0.38 -6.34 9.93
CA ARG A 15 -0.71 -5.55 10.54
C ARG A 15 -1.68 -5.01 9.49
N LEU A 16 -1.18 -4.55 8.34
CA LEU A 16 -2.01 -4.03 7.27
C LEU A 16 -2.75 -5.16 6.54
N LEU A 17 -2.09 -6.29 6.32
CA LEU A 17 -2.70 -7.48 5.72
C LEU A 17 -3.89 -7.95 6.57
N GLN A 18 -3.71 -8.09 7.88
CA GLN A 18 -4.79 -8.45 8.81
C GLN A 18 -5.95 -7.45 8.78
N ARG A 19 -5.67 -6.14 8.68
CA ARG A 19 -6.71 -5.10 8.54
C ARG A 19 -7.50 -5.27 7.24
N ILE A 20 -6.82 -5.61 6.14
CA ILE A 20 -7.45 -5.84 4.84
C ILE A 20 -8.31 -7.11 4.86
N GLU A 21 -7.80 -8.18 5.47
CA GLU A 21 -8.53 -9.44 5.65
C GLU A 21 -9.80 -9.24 6.49
N ALA A 22 -9.72 -8.47 7.56
CA ALA A 22 -10.86 -8.15 8.41
C ALA A 22 -11.97 -7.36 7.69
N GLN A 23 -11.67 -6.70 6.57
CA GLN A 23 -12.64 -5.98 5.74
C GLN A 23 -13.31 -6.89 4.69
N GLY A 24 -12.94 -8.17 4.61
CA GLY A 24 -13.55 -9.14 3.69
C GLY A 24 -13.11 -8.99 2.24
N VAL A 25 -12.10 -8.17 1.94
CA VAL A 25 -11.59 -7.91 0.58
C VAL A 25 -10.28 -8.64 0.29
N ALA A 26 -9.88 -9.59 1.15
CA ALA A 26 -8.71 -10.44 0.94
C ALA A 26 -8.66 -11.12 -0.45
N PRO A 27 -9.79 -11.62 -1.02
CA PRO A 27 -9.76 -12.24 -2.36
C PRO A 27 -9.28 -11.29 -3.48
N TRP A 28 -9.31 -9.98 -3.27
CA TRP A 28 -8.88 -9.01 -4.28
C TRP A 28 -7.36 -8.86 -4.37
N ILE A 29 -6.65 -9.26 -3.30
CA ILE A 29 -5.19 -9.20 -3.20
C ILE A 29 -4.52 -10.58 -3.24
N GLU A 30 -5.30 -11.66 -3.11
CA GLU A 30 -4.81 -13.04 -3.21
C GLU A 30 -4.04 -13.26 -4.53
N GLY A 31 -2.85 -13.84 -4.46
CA GLY A 31 -1.95 -14.06 -5.60
C GLY A 31 -1.28 -12.80 -6.18
N LYS A 32 -1.57 -11.60 -5.66
CA LYS A 32 -0.94 -10.33 -6.11
C LYS A 32 0.12 -9.83 -5.13
N VAL A 33 0.07 -10.26 -3.88
CA VAL A 33 1.06 -9.86 -2.88
C VAL A 33 2.30 -10.73 -2.99
N LYS A 34 3.49 -10.09 -3.03
CA LYS A 34 4.76 -10.77 -3.29
C LYS A 34 5.51 -11.22 -2.02
N GLY A 35 5.18 -10.67 -0.86
CA GLY A 35 5.79 -11.02 0.42
C GLY A 35 5.84 -9.84 1.40
N PRO A 36 6.26 -10.07 2.67
CA PRO A 36 6.37 -9.06 3.72
C PRO A 36 7.61 -8.17 3.56
N ASP A 37 7.80 -7.65 2.34
CA ASP A 37 8.88 -6.74 1.94
C ASP A 37 8.35 -5.33 1.65
N ARG A 38 9.27 -4.44 1.24
CA ARG A 38 8.92 -3.05 0.94
C ARG A 38 7.94 -2.92 -0.23
N GLU A 39 8.08 -3.73 -1.28
CA GLU A 39 7.18 -3.67 -2.43
C GLU A 39 5.78 -4.18 -2.08
N GLY A 40 5.70 -5.27 -1.31
CA GLY A 40 4.48 -5.81 -0.75
C GLY A 40 3.77 -4.79 0.15
N LEU A 41 4.50 -4.12 1.05
CA LEU A 41 3.91 -3.08 1.89
C LEU A 41 3.40 -1.89 1.06
N ILE A 42 4.15 -1.43 0.06
CA ILE A 42 3.71 -0.35 -0.85
C ILE A 42 2.45 -0.78 -1.61
N PHE A 43 2.38 -2.03 -2.07
CA PHE A 43 1.20 -2.58 -2.73
C PHE A 43 -0.02 -2.56 -1.81
N LEU A 44 0.12 -3.05 -0.57
CA LEU A 44 -0.97 -3.04 0.41
C LEU A 44 -1.39 -1.61 0.78
N CYS A 45 -0.44 -0.67 0.90
CA CYS A 45 -0.75 0.75 1.12
C CYS A 45 -1.54 1.35 -0.04
N LYS A 46 -1.15 1.06 -1.30
CA LYS A 46 -1.88 1.50 -2.50
C LYS A 46 -3.30 0.93 -2.51
N PHE A 47 -3.43 -0.37 -2.27
CA PHE A 47 -4.73 -1.04 -2.19
C PHE A 47 -5.60 -0.41 -1.10
N GLY A 48 -5.10 -0.34 0.13
CA GLY A 48 -5.81 0.22 1.28
C GLY A 48 -6.21 1.68 1.08
N PHE A 49 -5.41 2.47 0.35
CA PHE A 49 -5.78 3.84 0.01
C PHE A 49 -6.96 3.91 -0.96
N PHE A 50 -6.96 3.10 -2.03
CA PHE A 50 -8.03 3.10 -3.02
C PHE A 50 -9.32 2.45 -2.51
N THR A 51 -9.24 1.55 -1.54
CA THR A 51 -10.41 0.93 -0.88
C THR A 51 -10.89 1.68 0.36
N GLY A 52 -10.25 2.79 0.73
CA GLY A 52 -10.63 3.61 1.88
C GLY A 52 -10.27 3.03 3.25
N ILE A 53 -9.49 1.94 3.29
CA ILE A 53 -8.99 1.31 4.52
C ILE A 53 -7.90 2.16 5.18
N LEU A 54 -7.13 2.90 4.39
CA LEU A 54 -6.02 3.73 4.83
C LEU A 54 -6.15 5.19 4.41
N THR A 55 -5.75 6.06 5.30
CA THR A 55 -5.52 7.48 5.03
C THR A 55 -4.10 7.75 4.53
N LYS A 56 -3.90 8.89 3.86
CA LYS A 56 -2.54 9.34 3.45
C LYS A 56 -1.58 9.46 4.64
N ALA A 57 -2.08 9.91 5.79
CA ALA A 57 -1.27 10.08 6.99
C ALA A 57 -0.73 8.73 7.52
N GLU A 58 -1.58 7.70 7.57
CA GLU A 58 -1.17 6.35 7.96
C GLU A 58 -0.11 5.77 7.01
N ILE A 59 -0.25 6.00 5.71
CA ILE A 59 0.73 5.57 4.70
C ILE A 59 2.09 6.24 4.94
N GLY A 60 2.10 7.54 5.23
CA GLY A 60 3.32 8.29 5.56
C GLY A 60 4.04 7.72 6.78
N GLN A 61 3.29 7.33 7.82
CA GLN A 61 3.85 6.71 9.02
C GLN A 61 4.41 5.32 8.75
N MET A 62 3.66 4.46 8.05
CA MET A 62 4.08 3.09 7.72
C MET A 62 5.33 3.05 6.84
N LEU A 63 5.40 3.94 5.85
CA LEU A 63 6.51 3.99 4.90
C LEU A 63 7.64 4.95 5.34
N LYS A 64 7.51 5.58 6.51
CA LYS A 64 8.42 6.62 7.02
C LYS A 64 8.78 7.66 5.95
N LEU A 65 7.77 8.12 5.21
CA LEU A 65 7.94 9.07 4.11
C LEU A 65 7.72 10.49 4.59
N GLU A 66 8.53 11.40 4.08
CA GLU A 66 8.25 12.83 4.25
C GLU A 66 7.05 13.27 3.41
N ARG A 67 6.48 14.42 3.75
CA ARG A 67 5.27 14.95 3.09
C ARG A 67 5.41 15.06 1.57
N GLY A 68 6.59 15.45 1.08
CA GLY A 68 6.88 15.57 -0.35
C GLY A 68 6.86 14.21 -1.04
N GLU A 69 7.59 13.24 -0.49
CA GLU A 69 7.68 11.87 -1.00
C GLU A 69 6.30 11.19 -0.99
N LEU A 70 5.54 11.33 0.09
CA LEU A 70 4.18 10.79 0.21
C LEU A 70 3.25 11.37 -0.86
N ARG A 71 3.31 12.69 -1.10
CA ARG A 71 2.48 13.34 -2.13
C ARG A 71 2.83 12.81 -3.52
N GLN A 72 4.12 12.66 -3.81
CA GLN A 72 4.59 12.13 -5.09
C GLN A 72 4.18 10.67 -5.29
N LEU A 73 4.30 9.85 -4.24
CA LEU A 73 3.90 8.44 -4.26
C LEU A 73 2.41 8.27 -4.54
N VAL A 74 1.56 8.99 -3.81
CA VAL A 74 0.11 8.91 -4.03
C VAL A 74 -0.27 9.41 -5.42
N ARG A 75 0.39 10.47 -5.91
CA ARG A 75 0.17 10.97 -7.27
C ARG A 75 0.52 9.90 -8.32
N SER A 76 1.65 9.22 -8.18
CA SER A 76 2.05 8.18 -9.14
C SER A 76 1.07 7.01 -9.19
N TRP A 77 0.40 6.69 -8.08
CA TRP A 77 -0.66 5.69 -8.06
C TRP A 77 -1.90 6.12 -8.85
N TYR A 78 -2.32 7.38 -8.74
CA TYR A 78 -3.42 7.91 -9.55
C TYR A 78 -3.06 7.99 -11.03
N ASP A 79 -1.83 8.39 -11.35
CA ASP A 79 -1.34 8.45 -12.72
C ASP A 79 -1.30 7.05 -13.35
N ASP A 80 -0.80 6.04 -12.61
CA ASP A 80 -0.81 4.63 -13.01
C ASP A 80 -2.23 4.08 -13.20
N HIS A 81 -3.15 4.41 -12.29
CA HIS A 81 -4.56 4.01 -12.40
C HIS A 81 -5.25 4.66 -13.60
N ARG A 82 -4.96 5.94 -13.89
CA ARG A 82 -5.48 6.65 -15.07
C ARG A 82 -4.92 6.07 -16.37
N ALA A 83 -3.63 5.71 -16.40
CA ALA A 83 -2.99 5.18 -17.59
C ALA A 83 -3.48 3.77 -17.95
N LYS A 84 -3.72 2.92 -16.96
CA LYS A 84 -4.18 1.52 -17.15
C LYS A 84 -5.70 1.38 -17.21
N GLY A 85 -6.43 2.42 -16.81
CA GLY A 85 -7.87 2.37 -16.59
C GLY A 85 -8.24 1.58 -15.33
N CYS A 86 -9.47 1.76 -14.84
CA CYS A 86 -10.02 1.00 -13.72
C CYS A 86 -10.36 -0.46 -14.07
N GLY A 87 -10.01 -0.92 -15.29
CA GLY A 87 -10.40 -2.23 -15.82
C GLY A 87 -11.91 -2.39 -16.00
N THR A 88 -12.68 -1.28 -15.97
CA THR A 88 -14.15 -1.24 -16.04
C THR A 88 -14.68 -0.40 -17.21
N CYS A 89 -13.86 -0.24 -18.26
CA CYS A 89 -14.24 0.40 -19.52
C CYS A 89 -13.94 -0.52 -20.70
#